data_AF-A0AAU7CIQ7-F1
#
_entry.id   AF-A0AAU7CIQ7-F1
#
_cell.length_a   1.000
_cell.length_b   1.000
_cell.length_c   1.000
_cell.angle_alpha   90.00
_cell.angle_beta   90.00
_cell.angle_gamma   90.00
#
_symmetry.space_group_name_H-M   'P 1'
#
loop_
_entity.id
_entity.type
_entity.pdbx_description
1 polymer ?
#
loop_
_entity_poly.entity_id
_entity_poly.type
_entity_poly.pdbx_seq_one_letter_code
_entity_poly.pdbx_strand_id
1 'polypeptide(L)'
;MTAFTLLAKSDGFGRRRQSIREHTEAVIKSGERLVEVTGVAQLVAVGLDPLHWLDRFRREIKLAALLHDLGKANDHFQEMLAGRAIRGQGLRHEAVSFLIARQPEVRNGSSRCSATIEPSSLSSGRSQGTTGSSPPRPHPRTAIRR
;
A
#
# COMPACT_ATOMS: atom_id res chain seq x y z
N MET A 1 23.79 8.77 8.32
CA MET A 1 23.48 8.88 6.89
C MET A 1 22.16 9.62 6.77
N THR A 2 22.17 10.85 6.25
CA THR A 2 20.94 11.60 5.97
C THR A 2 20.19 10.88 4.85
N ALA A 3 18.92 10.53 5.09
CA ALA A 3 18.11 9.87 4.07
C ALA A 3 17.90 10.85 2.90
N PHE A 4 18.42 10.49 1.72
CA PHE A 4 18.15 11.25 0.50
C PHE A 4 16.65 11.15 0.18
N THR A 5 15.96 12.29 0.25
CA THR A 5 14.56 12.37 -0.13
C THR A 5 14.48 12.60 -1.64
N LEU A 6 13.97 11.61 -2.37
CA LEU A 6 13.72 11.75 -3.81
C LEU A 6 12.49 12.65 -4.04
N LEU A 7 12.65 13.64 -4.91
CA LEU A 7 11.62 14.63 -5.20
C LEU A 7 10.85 14.27 -6.47
N ALA A 8 9.54 14.50 -6.44
CA ALA A 8 8.69 14.48 -7.62
C ALA A 8 8.44 15.90 -8.18
N LYS A 9 8.48 16.91 -7.30
CA LYS A 9 8.32 18.33 -7.62
C LYS A 9 9.26 19.17 -6.75
N SER A 10 9.90 20.18 -7.34
CA SER A 10 10.67 21.20 -6.63
C SER A 10 9.79 22.42 -6.30
N ASP A 11 10.32 23.31 -5.44
CA ASP A 11 9.70 24.61 -5.19
C ASP A 11 9.81 25.50 -6.44
N GLY A 12 8.68 26.01 -6.90
CA GLY A 12 8.61 26.88 -8.09
C GLY A 12 7.18 27.04 -8.62
N PHE A 13 6.87 28.21 -9.19
CA PHE A 13 5.54 28.53 -9.76
C PHE A 13 4.37 28.29 -8.79
N GLY A 14 4.53 28.64 -7.51
CA GLY A 14 3.51 28.46 -6.47
C GLY A 14 3.26 27.00 -6.06
N ARG A 15 4.06 26.04 -6.54
CA ARG A 15 3.98 24.64 -6.15
C ARG A 15 4.92 24.36 -4.99
N ARG A 16 4.39 23.68 -3.97
CA ARG A 16 5.16 23.16 -2.84
C ARG A 16 6.02 21.99 -3.31
N ARG A 17 7.27 21.93 -2.83
CA ARG A 17 8.11 20.73 -2.91
C ARG A 17 7.35 19.50 -2.44
N GLN A 18 7.45 18.42 -3.20
CA GLN A 18 6.76 17.16 -2.94
C GLN A 18 7.72 16.00 -3.23
N SER A 19 7.83 15.07 -2.28
CA SER A 19 8.58 13.83 -2.46
C SER A 19 7.89 12.86 -3.43
N ILE A 20 8.64 11.91 -4.00
CA ILE A 20 8.06 10.83 -4.82
C ILE A 20 7.03 10.03 -4.00
N ARG A 21 7.30 9.79 -2.71
CA ARG A 21 6.37 9.10 -1.80
C ARG A 21 5.03 9.84 -1.71
N GLU A 22 5.05 11.10 -1.28
CA GLU A 22 3.83 11.91 -1.12
C GLU A 22 3.07 12.06 -2.43
N HIS A 23 3.81 12.20 -3.54
CA HIS A 23 3.22 12.27 -4.87
C HIS A 23 2.50 10.97 -5.23
N THR A 24 3.16 9.83 -5.03
CA THR A 24 2.62 8.50 -5.32
C THR A 24 1.39 8.20 -4.46
N GLU A 25 1.42 8.52 -3.17
CA GLU A 25 0.28 8.36 -2.26
C GLU A 25 -0.94 9.17 -2.72
N ALA A 26 -0.72 10.43 -3.14
CA ALA A 26 -1.78 11.27 -3.68
C ALA A 26 -2.37 10.70 -4.98
N VAL A 27 -1.52 10.22 -5.90
CA VAL A 27 -1.96 9.64 -7.19
C VAL A 27 -2.71 8.32 -6.97
N ILE A 28 -2.26 7.45 -6.06
CA ILE A 28 -2.97 6.22 -5.69
C ILE A 28 -4.37 6.56 -5.19
N LYS A 29 -4.48 7.48 -4.22
CA LYS A 29 -5.76 7.89 -3.65
C LYS A 29 -6.70 8.49 -4.71
N SER A 30 -6.18 9.33 -5.59
CA SER A 30 -6.95 9.87 -6.72
C SER A 30 -7.41 8.79 -7.68
N GLY A 31 -6.53 7.84 -8.02
CA GLY A 31 -6.85 6.71 -8.89
C GLY A 31 -7.94 5.81 -8.30
N GLU A 32 -7.85 5.48 -7.01
CA GLU A 32 -8.90 4.73 -6.31
C GLU A 32 -10.25 5.44 -6.41
N ARG A 33 -10.29 6.75 -6.14
CA ARG A 33 -11.54 7.52 -6.21
C ARG A 33 -12.10 7.59 -7.62
N LEU A 34 -11.25 7.70 -8.64
CA LEU A 34 -11.68 7.66 -10.03
C LEU A 34 -12.31 6.32 -10.40
N VAL A 35 -11.69 5.20 -10.00
CA VAL A 35 -12.25 3.85 -10.25
C VAL A 35 -13.56 3.65 -9.49
N GLU A 36 -13.68 4.19 -8.29
CA GLU A 36 -14.91 4.13 -7.51
C GLU A 36 -16.10 4.80 -8.22
N VAL A 37 -15.87 5.97 -8.84
CA VAL A 37 -16.92 6.76 -9.49
C VAL A 37 -17.16 6.32 -10.94
N THR A 38 -16.11 5.93 -11.67
CA THR A 38 -16.16 5.75 -13.13
C THR A 38 -15.69 4.39 -13.61
N GLY A 39 -15.23 3.49 -12.72
CA GLY A 39 -14.58 2.24 -13.12
C GLY A 39 -15.47 1.31 -13.94
N VAL A 40 -16.75 1.22 -13.59
CA VAL A 40 -17.74 0.44 -14.37
C VAL A 40 -17.87 0.99 -15.79
N ALA A 41 -18.03 2.32 -15.94
CA ALA A 41 -18.17 2.95 -17.24
C ALA A 41 -16.89 2.79 -18.10
N GLN A 42 -15.70 2.89 -17.48
CA GLN A 42 -14.43 2.67 -18.16
C GLN A 42 -14.32 1.23 -18.70
N LEU A 43 -14.69 0.23 -17.90
CA LEU A 43 -14.66 -1.17 -18.31
C LEU A 43 -15.64 -1.46 -19.45
N VAL A 44 -16.87 -0.96 -19.35
CA VAL A 44 -17.87 -1.09 -20.41
C VAL A 44 -17.39 -0.42 -21.70
N ALA A 45 -16.78 0.77 -21.61
CA ALA A 45 -16.27 1.50 -22.78
C ALA A 45 -15.17 0.74 -23.54
N VAL A 46 -14.40 -0.11 -22.85
CA VAL A 46 -13.38 -0.97 -23.47
C VAL A 46 -13.86 -2.41 -23.72
N GLY A 47 -15.15 -2.67 -23.58
CA GLY A 47 -15.75 -3.99 -23.86
C GLY A 47 -15.45 -5.07 -22.80
N LEU A 48 -15.12 -4.67 -21.56
CA LEU A 48 -14.86 -5.60 -20.46
C LEU A 48 -16.05 -5.65 -19.49
N ASP A 49 -16.39 -6.87 -19.04
CA ASP A 49 -17.46 -7.08 -18.05
C ASP A 49 -17.03 -6.59 -16.65
N PRO A 50 -17.71 -5.59 -16.08
CA PRO A 50 -17.40 -5.10 -14.73
C PRO A 50 -17.45 -6.16 -13.64
N LEU A 51 -18.32 -7.18 -13.76
CA LEU A 51 -18.44 -8.24 -12.75
C LEU A 51 -17.16 -9.06 -12.62
N HIS A 52 -16.42 -9.24 -13.72
CA HIS A 52 -15.20 -10.04 -13.76
C HIS A 52 -13.93 -9.19 -13.59
N TRP A 53 -13.96 -7.92 -14.02
CA TRP A 53 -12.75 -7.11 -14.19
C TRP A 53 -12.57 -5.99 -13.16
N LEU A 54 -13.61 -5.56 -12.45
CA LEU A 54 -13.53 -4.37 -11.60
C LEU A 54 -12.49 -4.47 -10.48
N ASP A 55 -12.42 -5.62 -9.80
CA ASP A 55 -11.44 -5.80 -8.72
C ASP A 55 -10.01 -5.88 -9.22
N ARG A 56 -9.81 -6.47 -10.41
CA ARG A 56 -8.50 -6.44 -11.05
C ARG A 56 -8.15 -5.01 -11.44
N PHE A 57 -9.07 -4.30 -12.07
CA PHE A 57 -8.85 -2.91 -12.49
C PHE A 57 -8.46 -2.00 -11.31
N ARG A 58 -9.12 -2.14 -10.16
CA ARG A 58 -8.74 -1.45 -8.92
C ARG A 58 -7.29 -1.70 -8.50
N ARG A 59 -6.80 -2.94 -8.61
CA ARG A 59 -5.41 -3.30 -8.29
C ARG A 59 -4.43 -2.75 -9.32
N GLU A 60 -4.76 -2.87 -10.61
CA GLU A 60 -3.90 -2.41 -11.70
C GLU A 60 -3.73 -0.88 -11.69
N ILE A 61 -4.75 -0.12 -11.29
CA ILE A 61 -4.62 1.34 -11.14
C ILE A 61 -3.60 1.73 -10.06
N LYS A 62 -3.53 0.98 -8.95
CA LYS A 62 -2.52 1.22 -7.91
C LYS A 62 -1.12 0.92 -8.43
N LEU A 63 -0.97 -0.17 -9.16
CA LEU A 63 0.30 -0.55 -9.77
C LEU A 63 0.73 0.48 -10.82
N ALA A 64 -0.18 0.92 -11.68
CA ALA A 64 0.08 1.96 -12.67
C ALA A 64 0.48 3.29 -11.99
N ALA A 65 -0.23 3.69 -10.92
CA ALA A 65 0.09 4.86 -10.13
C ALA A 65 1.50 4.78 -9.50
N LEU A 66 1.91 3.60 -9.02
CA LEU A 66 3.26 3.39 -8.49
C LEU A 66 4.33 3.49 -9.58
N LEU A 67 4.07 2.90 -10.75
CA LEU A 67 5.08 2.79 -11.81
C LEU A 67 5.23 4.06 -12.64
N HIS A 68 4.17 4.86 -12.83
CA HIS A 68 4.18 5.95 -13.83
C HIS A 68 5.34 6.95 -13.63
N ASP A 69 5.67 7.23 -12.37
CA ASP A 69 6.68 8.21 -11.97
C ASP A 69 7.90 7.60 -11.30
N LEU A 70 8.04 6.27 -11.30
CA LEU A 70 9.19 5.59 -10.72
C LEU A 70 10.50 6.05 -11.39
N GLY A 71 10.43 6.36 -12.68
CA GLY A 71 11.54 6.94 -13.43
C GLY A 71 12.02 8.28 -12.92
N LYS A 72 11.26 9.02 -12.07
CA LYS A 72 11.75 10.26 -11.43
C LYS A 72 12.88 10.01 -10.44
N ALA A 73 13.08 8.77 -9.99
CA ALA A 73 14.18 8.38 -9.12
C ALA A 73 15.56 8.35 -9.83
N ASN A 74 15.64 8.74 -11.10
CA ASN A 74 16.92 8.81 -11.82
C ASN A 74 17.71 10.10 -11.50
N ASP A 75 19.04 10.00 -11.56
CA ASP A 75 19.95 11.09 -11.19
C ASP A 75 19.73 12.35 -12.03
N HIS A 76 19.54 12.22 -13.35
CA HIS A 76 19.28 13.37 -14.22
C HIS A 76 18.00 14.14 -13.82
N PHE A 77 16.94 13.43 -13.41
CA PHE A 77 15.70 14.05 -12.95
C PHE A 77 15.92 14.78 -11.61
N GLN A 78 16.62 14.14 -10.67
CA GLN A 78 16.90 14.74 -9.36
C GLN A 78 17.85 15.94 -9.46
N GLU A 79 18.87 15.88 -10.32
CA GLU A 79 19.77 16.99 -10.61
C GLU A 79 19.06 18.16 -11.28
N MET A 80 18.12 17.88 -12.18
CA MET A 80 17.26 18.90 -12.79
C MET A 80 16.41 19.61 -11.74
N LEU A 81 15.79 18.87 -10.82
CA LEU A 81 15.01 19.48 -9.72
C LEU A 81 15.88 20.27 -8.74
N ALA A 82 17.16 19.90 -8.60
CA ALA A 82 18.12 20.63 -7.77
C ALA A 82 18.73 21.85 -8.48
N GLY A 83 18.36 22.12 -9.74
CA GLY A 83 18.95 23.21 -10.54
C GLY A 83 20.41 22.99 -10.92
N ARG A 84 20.90 21.74 -10.81
CA ARG A 84 22.30 21.37 -11.08
C ARG A 84 22.52 20.79 -12.47
N ALA A 85 21.45 20.50 -13.20
CA ALA A 85 21.54 19.94 -14.54
C ALA A 85 22.04 21.00 -15.54
N ILE A 86 23.20 20.73 -16.16
CA ILE A 86 23.82 21.60 -17.18
C ILE A 86 23.01 21.55 -18.50
N ARG A 87 22.28 20.46 -18.73
CA ARG A 87 21.37 20.24 -19.87
C ARG A 87 20.06 19.66 -19.35
N GLY A 88 18.97 19.81 -20.11
CA GLY A 88 17.68 19.18 -19.78
C GLY A 88 17.76 17.64 -19.69
N GLN A 89 16.66 16.99 -19.32
CA GLN A 89 16.60 15.52 -19.22
C GLN A 89 17.03 14.84 -20.52
N GLY A 90 18.14 14.08 -20.47
CA GLY A 90 18.57 13.24 -21.59
C GLY A 90 17.65 12.04 -21.85
N LEU A 91 17.00 11.54 -20.80
CA LEU A 91 15.90 10.59 -20.88
C LEU A 91 14.73 11.10 -20.06
N ARG A 92 13.56 11.11 -20.69
CA ARG A 92 12.29 11.40 -20.04
C ARG A 92 12.01 10.36 -18.96
N HIS A 93 11.59 10.81 -17.78
CA HIS A 93 11.26 9.92 -16.66
C HIS A 93 10.19 8.88 -17.03
N GLU A 94 9.26 9.19 -17.93
CA GLU A 94 8.24 8.24 -18.40
C GLU A 94 8.88 7.07 -19.19
N ALA A 95 9.93 7.33 -19.97
CA ALA A 95 10.67 6.29 -20.67
C ALA A 95 11.44 5.39 -19.68
N VAL A 96 12.01 5.98 -18.63
CA VAL A 96 12.68 5.23 -17.56
C VAL A 96 11.69 4.36 -16.80
N SER A 97 10.53 4.91 -16.43
CA SER A 97 9.42 4.16 -15.79
C SER A 97 9.01 2.95 -16.64
N PHE A 98 8.87 3.13 -17.95
CA PHE A 98 8.54 2.05 -18.88
C PHE A 98 9.63 0.97 -18.93
N LEU A 99 10.90 1.35 -19.01
CA LEU A 99 12.01 0.40 -19.02
C LEU A 99 12.05 -0.43 -17.73
N ILE A 100 11.84 0.21 -16.57
CA ILE A 100 11.77 -0.49 -15.28
C ILE A 100 10.57 -1.45 -15.25
N ALA A 101 9.40 -1.02 -15.71
CA ALA A 101 8.21 -1.86 -15.74
C ALA A 101 8.36 -3.10 -16.65
N ARG A 102 9.25 -3.05 -17.64
CA ARG A 102 9.55 -4.19 -18.53
C ARG A 102 10.55 -5.18 -17.96
N GLN A 103 11.24 -4.85 -16.87
CA GLN A 103 12.18 -5.76 -16.24
C GLN A 103 11.46 -7.04 -15.76
N PRO A 104 12.00 -8.24 -16.03
CA PRO A 104 11.35 -9.50 -15.66
C PRO A 104 10.97 -9.58 -14.18
N GLU A 105 11.80 -9.02 -13.30
CA GLU A 105 11.61 -9.01 -11.85
C GLU A 105 10.36 -8.22 -11.46
N VAL A 106 10.17 -7.05 -12.08
CA VAL A 106 9.01 -6.19 -11.85
C VAL A 106 7.76 -6.82 -12.47
N ARG A 107 7.86 -7.26 -13.73
CA ARG A 107 6.74 -7.85 -14.49
C ARG A 107 6.22 -9.14 -13.86
N ASN A 108 7.11 -10.01 -13.41
CA ASN A 108 6.76 -11.31 -12.83
C ASN A 108 6.46 -11.23 -11.33
N GLY A 109 6.88 -10.14 -10.66
CA GLY A 109 6.55 -9.84 -9.27
C GLY A 109 5.07 -9.50 -9.07
N SER A 110 4.46 -8.79 -10.04
CA SER A 110 3.03 -8.45 -10.03
C SER A 110 2.11 -9.68 -9.99
N SER A 111 2.57 -10.83 -10.46
CA SER A 111 1.81 -12.10 -10.44
C SER A 111 1.80 -12.81 -9.09
N ARG A 112 2.65 -12.41 -8.13
CA ARG A 112 2.82 -13.10 -6.83
C ARG A 112 2.18 -12.38 -5.64
N CYS A 113 1.71 -11.14 -5.80
CA CYS A 113 0.98 -10.41 -4.76
C CYS A 113 -0.52 -10.77 -4.74
N SER A 114 -0.81 -12.05 -4.54
CA SER A 114 -2.09 -12.54 -4.00
C SER A 114 -1.76 -13.33 -2.73
N ALA A 115 -1.14 -12.65 -1.75
CA ALA A 115 -0.97 -13.23 -0.42
C ALA A 115 -2.26 -13.00 0.37
N THR A 116 -2.93 -14.12 0.64
CA THR A 116 -4.05 -14.29 1.57
C THR A 116 -3.79 -13.50 2.85
N ILE A 117 -4.68 -12.56 3.18
CA ILE A 117 -4.78 -12.04 4.55
C ILE A 117 -5.48 -13.15 5.34
N GLU A 118 -4.71 -14.05 5.93
CA GLU A 118 -5.21 -14.97 6.95
C GLU A 118 -5.66 -14.12 8.15
N PRO A 119 -6.93 -14.17 8.58
CA PRO A 119 -7.37 -13.50 9.79
C PRO A 119 -6.70 -14.19 10.98
N SER A 120 -5.95 -13.40 11.75
CA SER A 120 -5.34 -13.81 13.02
C SER A 120 -6.38 -14.52 13.88
N SER A 121 -6.19 -15.82 14.08
CA SER A 121 -6.99 -16.65 14.98
C SER A 121 -7.02 -16.03 16.37
N LEU A 122 -8.19 -15.56 16.81
CA LEU A 122 -8.50 -15.38 18.23
C LEU A 122 -8.30 -16.73 18.92
N SER A 123 -7.23 -16.87 19.70
CA SER A 123 -7.08 -17.98 20.62
C SER A 123 -8.08 -17.79 21.77
N SER A 124 -9.25 -18.39 21.60
CA SER A 124 -10.13 -18.84 22.68
C SER A 124 -9.33 -19.74 23.62
N GLY A 125 -8.85 -19.18 24.73
CA GLY A 125 -8.22 -19.94 25.80
C GLY A 125 -9.29 -20.63 26.65
N ARG A 126 -9.60 -21.89 26.34
CA ARG A 126 -10.43 -22.77 27.19
C ARG A 126 -9.93 -24.22 27.13
N SER A 127 -9.25 -24.67 28.19
CA SER A 127 -9.51 -25.94 28.92
C SER A 127 -8.39 -26.15 29.96
N GLN A 128 -8.72 -26.31 31.25
CA GLN A 128 -8.64 -27.56 32.04
C GLN A 128 -7.21 -28.15 32.14
N GLY A 129 -6.62 -28.50 33.27
CA GLY A 129 -7.06 -28.66 34.66
C GLY A 129 -6.08 -29.65 35.30
N THR A 130 -5.61 -29.41 36.54
CA THR A 130 -4.89 -30.43 37.32
C THR A 130 -5.19 -30.27 38.82
N THR A 131 -6.03 -31.18 39.30
CA THR A 131 -6.00 -31.91 40.57
C THR A 131 -5.13 -31.37 41.72
N GLY A 132 -5.79 -31.00 42.82
CA GLY A 132 -5.18 -30.76 44.13
C GLY A 132 -6.22 -30.90 45.24
N SER A 133 -6.47 -32.14 45.66
CA SER A 133 -7.38 -32.55 46.73
C SER A 133 -6.88 -32.11 48.12
N SER A 134 -7.72 -31.42 48.89
CA SER A 134 -7.68 -31.41 50.36
C SER A 134 -9.06 -31.05 50.94
N PRO A 135 -9.56 -31.81 51.94
CA PRO A 135 -10.92 -31.66 52.46
C PRO A 135 -11.01 -30.56 53.53
N PRO A 136 -12.12 -29.80 53.61
CA PRO A 136 -12.35 -28.84 54.70
C PRO A 136 -12.85 -29.53 55.98
N ARG A 137 -12.30 -29.07 57.12
CA ARG A 137 -12.68 -29.45 58.49
C ARG A 137 -14.05 -28.87 58.90
N PRO A 138 -14.72 -29.45 59.91
CA PRO A 138 -16.13 -29.22 60.19
C PRO A 138 -16.43 -27.91 60.94
N HIS A 139 -17.67 -27.43 60.74
CA HIS A 139 -18.30 -26.27 61.40
C HIS A 139 -18.40 -26.41 62.94
N PRO A 140 -18.24 -25.30 63.68
CA PRO A 140 -18.95 -25.11 64.94
C PRO A 140 -20.30 -24.40 64.73
N ARG A 141 -21.32 -24.99 65.35
CA ARG A 141 -22.69 -24.48 65.54
C ARG A 141 -22.73 -23.24 66.43
N THR A 142 -23.95 -22.70 66.56
CA THR A 142 -24.50 -21.74 67.56
C THR A 142 -24.33 -20.26 67.21
N ALA A 143 -25.32 -19.36 67.35
CA ALA A 143 -26.55 -19.42 68.14
C ALA A 143 -27.67 -18.53 67.55
N ILE A 144 -28.91 -19.00 67.71
CA ILE A 144 -30.16 -18.22 67.63
C ILE A 144 -30.35 -17.47 68.96
N ARG A 145 -30.71 -16.19 68.89
CA ARG A 145 -31.52 -15.46 69.90
C ARG A 145 -32.29 -14.38 69.12
N ARG A 146 -33.58 -14.65 68.89
CA ARG A 146 -34.74 -13.98 69.51
C ARG A 146 -34.89 -12.53 69.10
#